data_AF-A0A523N9P9-F1
#
_entry.id   AF-A0A523N9P9-F1
#
_cell.length_a   1.000
_cell.length_b   1.000
_cell.length_c   1.000
_cell.angle_alpha   90.00
_cell.angle_beta   90.00
_cell.angle_gamma   90.00
#
_symmetry.space_group_name_H-M   'P 1'
#
loop_
_entity.id
_entity.type
_entity.pdbx_description
1 polymer ?
#
loop_
_entity_poly.entity_id
_entity_poly.type
_entity_poly.pdbx_seq_one_letter_code
_entity_poly.pdbx_strand_id
1 'polypeptide(L)'
;MKLMGQSSGVVGVACALVVGMGAIWFGRPAVGLPGSPELPGSCPFDCGGDNDDNVGIIDFLALLAQWGTPGSCDVDGGGVGISDFLDLLANWGDCPTGGTCVDGASGNCCASNGTPGCDDPTCCGAVCSFDPFCCDVVWDPTCADIANDLCSCAGCGDPGAGDCCIANGTPACNDFACCDFVCSIDPFCCDVVWDATCASQAAQVCFNCP
;
A
#
# COMPACT_ATOMS: atom_id res chain seq x y z
N MET A 1 14.42 -66.14 1.11
CA MET A 1 13.71 -66.99 0.13
C MET A 1 12.22 -66.65 0.12
N LYS A 2 11.80 -65.74 -0.77
CA LYS A 2 10.72 -65.91 -1.75
C LYS A 2 10.75 -64.68 -2.66
N LEU A 3 10.72 -64.94 -3.96
CA LEU A 3 10.86 -63.99 -5.07
C LEU A 3 9.48 -63.56 -5.61
N MET A 4 9.53 -62.53 -6.47
CA MET A 4 8.59 -62.13 -7.55
C MET A 4 7.41 -61.24 -7.13
N GLY A 5 7.05 -60.13 -7.79
CA GLY A 5 7.50 -59.50 -9.05
C GLY A 5 6.39 -58.57 -9.60
N GLN A 6 6.73 -57.85 -10.70
CA GLN A 6 5.89 -57.01 -11.61
C GLN A 6 5.81 -55.50 -11.29
N SER A 7 5.93 -54.55 -12.23
CA SER A 7 6.38 -54.49 -13.64
C SER A 7 6.20 -53.05 -14.18
N SER A 8 7.12 -52.62 -15.06
CA SER A 8 6.94 -51.59 -16.14
C SER A 8 6.79 -50.11 -15.70
N GLY A 9 7.65 -49.15 -16.10
CA GLY A 9 8.04 -48.79 -17.47
C GLY A 9 6.89 -48.00 -18.14
N VAL A 10 7.02 -46.84 -18.78
CA VAL A 10 8.12 -46.29 -19.57
C VAL A 10 7.88 -44.78 -19.74
N VAL A 11 8.96 -44.02 -19.85
CA VAL A 11 9.03 -42.62 -20.31
C VAL A 11 8.41 -42.51 -21.72
N GLY A 12 7.31 -41.78 -21.86
CA GLY A 12 6.59 -41.60 -23.13
C GLY A 12 6.69 -40.16 -23.62
N VAL A 13 7.63 -39.92 -24.54
CA VAL A 13 7.68 -38.73 -25.39
C VAL A 13 6.39 -38.65 -26.20
N ALA A 14 5.56 -37.64 -25.95
CA ALA A 14 4.38 -37.38 -26.78
C ALA A 14 4.83 -36.81 -28.14
N CYS A 15 4.63 -37.63 -29.15
CA CYS A 15 4.87 -37.36 -30.56
C CYS A 15 3.90 -36.26 -31.06
N ALA A 16 4.45 -35.20 -31.66
CA ALA A 16 3.66 -34.16 -32.31
C ALA A 16 3.04 -34.70 -33.61
N LEU A 17 1.71 -34.79 -33.65
CA LEU A 17 0.98 -34.96 -34.91
C LEU A 17 0.39 -33.60 -35.29
N VAL A 18 1.00 -32.95 -36.28
CA VAL A 18 0.48 -31.71 -36.86
C VAL A 18 -0.52 -32.10 -37.95
N VAL A 19 -1.81 -31.91 -37.69
CA VAL A 19 -2.83 -31.81 -38.75
C VAL A 19 -3.49 -30.46 -38.56
N GLY A 20 -3.16 -29.53 -39.44
CA GLY A 20 -3.66 -28.16 -39.40
C GLY A 20 -5.12 -28.10 -39.80
N MET A 21 -5.95 -27.51 -38.93
CA MET A 21 -7.11 -26.69 -39.25
C MET A 21 -7.24 -25.65 -38.14
N GLY A 22 -7.36 -24.37 -38.50
CA GLY A 22 -7.26 -23.23 -37.59
C GLY A 22 -8.23 -23.30 -36.41
N ALA A 23 -7.72 -22.96 -35.22
CA ALA A 23 -8.51 -22.75 -34.02
C ALA A 23 -7.98 -21.52 -33.26
N ILE A 24 -8.79 -20.46 -33.30
CA ILE A 24 -9.18 -19.59 -32.18
C ILE A 24 -8.26 -19.61 -30.94
N TRP A 25 -7.73 -18.43 -30.62
CA TRP A 25 -7.03 -18.13 -29.37
C TRP A 25 -7.93 -18.43 -28.17
N PHE A 26 -7.76 -19.60 -27.55
CA PHE A 26 -8.12 -19.78 -26.15
C PHE A 26 -6.97 -19.27 -25.29
N GLY A 27 -7.28 -18.33 -24.40
CA GLY A 27 -6.37 -17.82 -23.39
C GLY A 27 -5.69 -18.97 -22.63
N ARG A 28 -4.41 -18.78 -22.35
CA ARG A 28 -3.59 -19.70 -21.56
C ARG A 28 -4.17 -19.73 -20.13
N PRO A 29 -4.31 -20.90 -19.48
CA PRO A 29 -4.64 -20.93 -18.06
C PRO A 29 -3.45 -20.35 -17.28
N ALA A 30 -3.71 -19.30 -16.52
CA ALA A 30 -2.75 -18.75 -15.56
C ALA A 30 -2.59 -19.76 -14.43
N VAL A 31 -1.61 -20.65 -14.55
CA VAL A 31 -1.08 -21.37 -13.40
C VAL A 31 -0.20 -20.38 -12.65
N GLY A 32 -0.70 -19.84 -11.55
CA GLY A 32 0.05 -18.98 -10.63
C GLY A 32 1.35 -19.68 -10.22
N LEU A 33 2.48 -18.99 -10.40
CA LEU A 33 3.77 -19.41 -9.89
C LEU A 33 3.89 -18.99 -8.43
N PRO A 34 4.33 -19.87 -7.50
CA PRO A 34 4.60 -19.47 -6.13
C PRO A 34 5.80 -18.52 -6.12
N GLY A 35 5.57 -17.27 -5.67
CA GLY A 35 6.62 -16.25 -5.51
C GLY A 35 6.60 -15.07 -6.50
N SER A 36 5.50 -14.84 -7.21
CA SER A 36 5.30 -13.54 -7.89
C SER A 36 4.72 -12.56 -6.86
N PRO A 37 5.27 -11.34 -6.67
CA PRO A 37 4.58 -10.35 -5.86
C PRO A 37 3.27 -10.01 -6.59
N GLU A 38 2.15 -10.39 -6.00
CA GLU A 38 0.84 -9.86 -6.39
C GLU A 38 0.94 -8.34 -6.38
N LEU A 39 0.42 -7.71 -7.43
CA LEU A 39 0.50 -6.28 -7.60
C LEU A 39 -0.07 -5.60 -6.34
N PRO A 40 0.63 -4.63 -5.74
CA PRO A 40 0.07 -3.84 -4.66
C PRO A 40 -1.07 -2.99 -5.26
N GLY A 41 -2.28 -3.54 -5.25
CA GLY A 41 -3.43 -2.94 -5.91
C GLY A 41 -4.63 -3.87 -6.09
N SER A 42 -4.46 -5.18 -6.25
CA SER A 42 -5.61 -6.09 -6.33
C SER A 42 -6.00 -6.58 -4.94
N CYS A 43 -7.14 -6.13 -4.43
CA CYS A 43 -7.82 -6.79 -3.32
C CYS A 43 -8.13 -8.25 -3.72
N PRO A 44 -7.82 -9.26 -2.89
CA PRO A 44 -8.08 -10.67 -3.23
C PRO A 44 -9.57 -11.00 -3.48
N PHE A 45 -10.47 -10.10 -3.09
CA PHE A 45 -11.92 -10.26 -3.15
C PHE A 45 -12.56 -9.66 -4.41
N ASP A 46 -11.83 -8.87 -5.22
CA ASP A 46 -12.17 -8.54 -6.62
C ASP A 46 -11.77 -9.74 -7.50
N CYS A 47 -12.55 -10.82 -7.33
CA CYS A 47 -12.30 -12.12 -7.91
C CYS A 47 -13.22 -12.42 -9.11
N GLY A 48 -14.13 -11.49 -9.42
CA GLY A 48 -15.09 -11.52 -10.52
C GLY A 48 -14.46 -11.45 -11.91
N GLY A 49 -13.22 -10.97 -12.00
CA GLY A 49 -12.45 -10.85 -13.23
C GLY A 49 -12.90 -9.70 -14.13
N ASP A 50 -13.69 -8.78 -13.57
CA ASP A 50 -14.00 -7.47 -14.11
C ASP A 50 -12.94 -6.42 -13.72
N ASN A 51 -12.13 -6.69 -12.68
CA ASN A 51 -10.94 -5.90 -12.33
C ASN A 51 -11.31 -4.42 -12.17
N ASP A 52 -12.43 -4.17 -11.49
CA ASP A 52 -12.98 -2.83 -11.30
C ASP A 52 -12.60 -2.23 -9.95
N ASP A 53 -11.69 -2.88 -9.21
CA ASP A 53 -11.22 -2.49 -7.88
C ASP A 53 -12.38 -2.31 -6.89
N ASN A 54 -13.50 -3.02 -7.08
CA ASN A 54 -14.66 -2.98 -6.20
C ASN A 54 -15.20 -4.40 -5.96
N VAL A 55 -15.24 -4.82 -4.70
CA VAL A 55 -15.89 -6.07 -4.27
C VAL A 55 -17.40 -5.88 -4.31
N GLY A 56 -18.04 -6.35 -5.37
CA GLY A 56 -19.43 -6.10 -5.65
C GLY A 56 -20.24 -7.33 -6.05
N ILE A 57 -21.31 -7.04 -6.80
CA ILE A 57 -22.23 -8.09 -7.25
C ILE A 57 -21.58 -9.03 -8.25
N ILE A 58 -20.61 -8.57 -9.04
CA ILE A 58 -19.94 -9.38 -10.05
C ILE A 58 -19.06 -10.42 -9.34
N ASP A 59 -18.33 -10.04 -8.30
CA ASP A 59 -17.56 -10.94 -7.42
C ASP A 59 -18.44 -11.93 -6.68
N PHE A 60 -19.55 -11.45 -6.11
CA PHE A 60 -20.49 -12.32 -5.43
C PHE A 60 -21.05 -13.40 -6.36
N LEU A 61 -21.41 -13.02 -7.58
CA LEU A 61 -21.89 -13.98 -8.57
C LEU A 61 -20.79 -14.94 -9.03
N ALA A 62 -19.55 -14.47 -9.13
CA ALA A 62 -18.39 -15.32 -9.44
C ALA A 62 -18.11 -16.34 -8.32
N LEU A 63 -18.16 -15.91 -7.05
CA LEU A 63 -18.02 -16.76 -5.88
C LEU A 63 -19.07 -17.87 -5.88
N LEU A 64 -20.35 -17.51 -6.10
CA LEU A 64 -21.42 -18.51 -6.19
C LEU A 64 -21.25 -19.47 -7.37
N ALA A 65 -20.71 -19.00 -8.49
CA ALA A 65 -20.46 -19.83 -9.67
C ALA A 65 -19.34 -20.87 -9.45
N GLN A 66 -18.43 -20.62 -8.51
CA GLN A 66 -17.26 -21.46 -8.24
C GLN A 66 -17.44 -22.38 -7.01
N TRP A 67 -18.62 -22.40 -6.39
CA TRP A 67 -18.87 -23.09 -5.12
C TRP A 67 -18.42 -24.56 -5.10
N GLY A 68 -17.61 -24.92 -4.12
CA GLY A 68 -17.05 -26.26 -3.91
C GLY A 68 -15.91 -26.62 -4.87
N THR A 69 -15.37 -25.66 -5.62
CA THR A 69 -14.24 -25.84 -6.51
C THR A 69 -13.12 -24.84 -6.17
N PRO A 70 -11.84 -25.16 -6.42
CA PRO A 70 -10.77 -24.16 -6.43
C PRO A 70 -11.03 -23.15 -7.55
N GLY A 71 -10.80 -21.87 -7.31
CA GLY A 71 -11.13 -20.81 -8.26
C GLY A 71 -10.47 -19.48 -7.95
N SER A 72 -10.82 -18.43 -8.72
CA SER A 72 -10.33 -17.07 -8.46
C SER A 72 -10.86 -16.51 -7.15
N CYS A 73 -12.02 -16.99 -6.69
CA CYS A 73 -12.65 -16.59 -5.44
C CYS A 73 -12.34 -17.53 -4.27
N ASP A 74 -11.30 -18.37 -4.37
CA ASP A 74 -10.80 -19.27 -3.32
C ASP A 74 -9.66 -18.57 -2.58
N VAL A 75 -10.01 -17.70 -1.63
CA VAL A 75 -9.07 -16.77 -0.98
C VAL A 75 -8.27 -17.44 0.13
N ASP A 76 -8.80 -18.51 0.74
CA ASP A 76 -8.14 -19.25 1.82
C ASP A 76 -7.47 -20.56 1.36
N GLY A 77 -7.62 -20.92 0.08
CA GLY A 77 -7.05 -22.11 -0.54
C GLY A 77 -7.75 -23.42 -0.15
N GLY A 78 -8.91 -23.33 0.52
CA GLY A 78 -9.76 -24.45 0.92
C GLY A 78 -10.80 -24.87 -0.13
N GLY A 79 -10.89 -24.14 -1.23
CA GLY A 79 -11.96 -24.23 -2.22
C GLY A 79 -13.11 -23.29 -1.87
N VAL A 80 -13.77 -22.72 -2.90
CA VAL A 80 -14.79 -21.68 -2.70
C VAL A 80 -15.96 -22.18 -1.86
N GLY A 81 -16.21 -21.53 -0.72
CA GLY A 81 -17.26 -21.90 0.20
C GLY A 81 -17.69 -20.79 1.14
N ILE A 82 -18.14 -21.19 2.33
CA ILE A 82 -18.71 -20.24 3.30
C ILE A 82 -17.65 -19.31 3.89
N SER A 83 -16.39 -19.76 4.01
CA SER A 83 -15.28 -18.92 4.46
C SER A 83 -15.08 -17.76 3.50
N ASP A 84 -14.90 -18.06 2.20
CA ASP A 84 -14.71 -17.04 1.16
C ASP A 84 -15.92 -16.11 1.05
N PHE A 85 -17.14 -16.64 1.22
CA PHE A 85 -18.35 -15.82 1.22
C PHE A 85 -18.36 -14.80 2.36
N LEU A 86 -17.97 -15.22 3.57
CA LEU A 86 -17.89 -14.32 4.72
C LEU A 86 -16.77 -13.29 4.54
N ASP A 87 -15.65 -13.68 3.95
CA ASP A 87 -14.55 -12.76 3.68
C ASP A 87 -14.90 -11.75 2.58
N LEU A 88 -15.60 -12.18 1.51
CA LEU A 88 -16.13 -11.28 0.47
C LEU A 88 -17.09 -10.25 1.07
N LEU A 89 -18.03 -10.68 1.92
CA LEU A 89 -18.95 -9.77 2.58
C LEU A 89 -18.27 -8.82 3.57
N ALA A 90 -17.20 -9.27 4.23
CA ALA A 90 -16.43 -8.44 5.15
C ALA A 90 -15.68 -7.31 4.43
N ASN A 91 -15.43 -7.45 3.13
CA ASN A 91 -14.68 -6.52 2.30
C ASN A 91 -15.53 -5.93 1.16
N TRP A 92 -16.86 -5.89 1.31
CA TRP A 92 -17.78 -5.39 0.30
C TRP A 92 -17.61 -3.88 0.03
N GLY A 93 -17.62 -3.51 -1.25
CA GLY A 93 -17.48 -2.14 -1.75
C GLY A 93 -16.14 -1.92 -2.44
N ASP A 94 -15.80 -0.64 -2.65
CA ASP A 94 -14.51 -0.27 -3.23
C ASP A 94 -13.39 -0.95 -2.45
N CYS A 95 -12.51 -1.61 -3.18
CA CYS A 95 -11.31 -2.14 -2.59
C CYS A 95 -10.53 -0.97 -2.00
N PRO A 96 -9.90 -1.14 -0.82
CA PRO A 96 -8.85 -0.25 -0.42
C PRO A 96 -7.69 -0.47 -1.40
N THR A 97 -7.78 0.13 -2.59
CA THR A 97 -6.59 0.69 -3.21
C THR A 97 -6.12 1.65 -2.15
N GLY A 98 -5.13 1.26 -1.36
CA GLY A 98 -4.53 2.22 -0.44
C GLY A 98 -4.04 3.34 -1.34
N GLY A 99 -4.82 4.40 -1.50
CA GLY A 99 -4.49 5.46 -2.44
C GLY A 99 -3.10 5.93 -2.08
N THR A 100 -2.24 5.91 -3.08
CA THR A 100 -0.91 5.33 -2.94
C THR A 100 -0.06 6.02 -1.87
N CYS A 101 -0.15 5.50 -0.64
CA CYS A 101 0.78 5.78 0.44
C CYS A 101 2.12 5.07 0.18
N VAL A 102 2.51 4.83 -1.07
CA VAL A 102 3.64 3.99 -1.46
C VAL A 102 4.60 4.69 -2.43
N ASP A 103 4.27 5.89 -2.91
CA ASP A 103 4.97 6.44 -4.07
C ASP A 103 6.03 7.48 -3.71
N GLY A 104 5.93 8.13 -2.54
CA GLY A 104 6.76 9.30 -2.20
C GLY A 104 6.69 10.46 -3.23
N ALA A 105 5.81 10.34 -4.23
CA ALA A 105 5.58 11.29 -5.30
C ALA A 105 4.39 12.21 -4.97
N SER A 106 3.53 11.80 -4.05
CA SER A 106 2.52 12.64 -3.43
C SER A 106 3.21 13.70 -2.55
N GLY A 107 2.60 14.88 -2.39
CA GLY A 107 3.24 15.97 -1.64
C GLY A 107 3.17 15.80 -0.11
N ASN A 108 3.69 16.79 0.61
CA ASN A 108 3.70 16.84 2.09
C ASN A 108 2.36 16.42 2.71
N CYS A 109 2.39 15.52 3.70
CA CYS A 109 1.22 15.14 4.50
C CYS A 109 0.61 16.29 5.31
N CYS A 110 1.44 17.22 5.73
CA CYS A 110 1.10 18.27 6.69
C CYS A 110 0.55 19.55 6.04
N ALA A 111 0.40 19.53 4.71
CA ALA A 111 -0.21 20.61 3.96
C ALA A 111 -1.08 20.02 2.85
N SER A 112 -2.10 20.77 2.43
CA SER A 112 -2.86 20.40 1.23
C SER A 112 -1.89 20.29 0.04
N ASN A 113 -1.83 19.13 -0.60
CA ASN A 113 -0.92 18.89 -1.72
C ASN A 113 -1.65 18.71 -3.06
N GLY A 114 -2.98 18.52 -3.03
CA GLY A 114 -3.81 18.46 -4.24
C GLY A 114 -3.70 17.15 -5.03
N THR A 115 -2.90 16.19 -4.55
CA THR A 115 -2.84 14.81 -5.05
C THR A 115 -3.53 13.88 -4.06
N PRO A 116 -4.01 12.70 -4.46
CA PRO A 116 -4.40 11.68 -3.50
C PRO A 116 -3.16 11.15 -2.75
N GLY A 117 -3.29 10.95 -1.43
CA GLY A 117 -2.21 10.53 -0.55
C GLY A 117 -1.16 11.61 -0.25
N CYS A 118 -0.10 11.22 0.45
CA CYS A 118 1.03 12.08 0.80
C CYS A 118 2.37 11.34 0.82
N ASP A 119 3.47 12.07 1.02
CA ASP A 119 4.86 11.57 0.93
C ASP A 119 5.32 10.65 2.08
N ASP A 120 4.69 10.73 3.25
CA ASP A 120 4.94 9.79 4.35
C ASP A 120 3.95 8.61 4.29
N PRO A 121 4.43 7.38 4.01
CA PRO A 121 3.58 6.20 3.85
C PRO A 121 2.84 5.80 5.14
N THR A 122 3.46 6.04 6.29
CA THR A 122 2.90 5.70 7.61
C THR A 122 1.81 6.71 7.98
N CYS A 123 2.11 8.00 7.80
CA CYS A 123 1.12 9.06 8.04
C CYS A 123 -0.05 8.95 7.09
N CYS A 124 0.24 8.82 5.80
CA CYS A 124 -0.75 8.61 4.75
C CYS A 124 -1.68 7.45 5.14
N GLY A 125 -1.14 6.27 5.47
CA GLY A 125 -1.96 5.11 5.85
C GLY A 125 -2.87 5.36 7.06
N ALA A 126 -2.42 6.13 8.05
CA ALA A 126 -3.22 6.51 9.22
C ALA A 126 -4.37 7.46 8.84
N VAL A 127 -4.09 8.48 8.03
CA VAL A 127 -5.10 9.44 7.54
C VAL A 127 -6.12 8.73 6.66
N CYS A 128 -5.67 7.87 5.74
CA CYS A 128 -6.53 7.13 4.82
C CYS A 128 -7.46 6.15 5.54
N SER A 129 -7.00 5.57 6.65
CA SER A 129 -7.83 4.73 7.52
C SER A 129 -8.90 5.53 8.27
N PHE A 130 -8.68 6.84 8.46
CA PHE A 130 -9.62 7.75 9.11
C PHE A 130 -10.61 8.36 8.11
N ASP A 131 -10.11 8.84 6.98
CA ASP A 131 -10.88 9.40 5.87
C ASP A 131 -10.33 8.93 4.51
N PRO A 132 -10.99 7.94 3.87
CA PRO A 132 -10.60 7.45 2.55
C PRO A 132 -10.60 8.52 1.44
N PHE A 133 -11.34 9.63 1.61
CA PHE A 133 -11.31 10.72 0.63
C PHE A 133 -9.89 11.27 0.39
N CYS A 134 -9.04 11.23 1.42
CA CYS A 134 -7.67 11.71 1.35
C CYS A 134 -6.76 10.85 0.46
N CYS A 135 -7.01 9.54 0.38
CA CYS A 135 -6.32 8.63 -0.56
C CYS A 135 -7.01 8.52 -1.91
N ASP A 136 -8.33 8.66 -1.98
CA ASP A 136 -9.09 8.27 -3.16
C ASP A 136 -9.35 9.46 -4.09
N VAL A 137 -9.41 10.67 -3.52
CA VAL A 137 -9.84 11.87 -4.25
C VAL A 137 -8.78 12.94 -4.23
N VAL A 138 -8.43 13.48 -3.06
CA VAL A 138 -7.50 14.59 -2.94
C VAL A 138 -7.04 14.80 -1.50
N TRP A 139 -5.76 15.11 -1.32
CA TRP A 139 -5.23 15.63 -0.08
C TRP A 139 -5.47 17.14 0.03
N ASP A 140 -6.55 17.49 0.71
CA ASP A 140 -7.01 18.87 0.92
C ASP A 140 -6.62 19.40 2.34
N PRO A 141 -7.05 20.62 2.74
CA PRO A 141 -6.76 21.13 4.09
C PRO A 141 -7.30 20.24 5.22
N THR A 142 -8.41 19.54 5.01
CA THR A 142 -8.98 18.61 6.00
C THR A 142 -8.06 17.40 6.19
N CYS A 143 -7.52 16.87 5.09
CA CYS A 143 -6.53 15.78 5.14
C CYS A 143 -5.26 16.20 5.89
N ALA A 144 -4.79 17.42 5.65
CA ALA A 144 -3.66 17.98 6.38
C ALA A 144 -3.96 18.17 7.88
N ASP A 145 -5.16 18.64 8.25
CA ASP A 145 -5.55 18.77 9.67
C ASP A 145 -5.61 17.40 10.36
N ILE A 146 -6.16 16.38 9.71
CA ILE A 146 -6.15 14.99 10.22
C ILE A 146 -4.70 14.49 10.37
N ALA A 147 -3.82 14.78 9.41
CA ALA A 147 -2.41 14.42 9.49
C ALA A 147 -1.69 15.11 10.66
N ASN A 148 -1.99 16.38 10.92
CA ASN A 148 -1.45 17.10 12.08
C ASN A 148 -1.83 16.40 13.40
N ASP A 149 -3.05 15.90 13.51
CA ASP A 149 -3.56 15.22 14.70
C ASP A 149 -3.04 13.78 14.84
N LEU A 150 -2.92 13.03 13.74
CA LEU A 150 -2.57 11.61 13.75
C LEU A 150 -1.07 11.34 13.65
N CYS A 151 -0.32 12.19 12.96
CA CYS A 151 1.06 11.92 12.54
C CYS A 151 2.11 12.82 13.20
N SER A 152 1.68 13.86 13.91
CA SER A 152 2.57 14.86 14.52
C SER A 152 3.50 15.53 13.50
N CYS A 153 2.92 16.38 12.66
CA CYS A 153 3.55 17.19 11.60
C CYS A 153 4.56 18.26 12.06
N ALA A 154 4.97 18.22 13.33
CA ALA A 154 5.93 19.12 13.96
C ALA A 154 7.18 18.34 14.43
N GLY A 155 7.51 17.27 13.72
CA GLY A 155 8.69 16.44 13.98
C GLY A 155 9.94 16.95 13.27
N CYS A 156 11.10 16.56 13.77
CA CYS A 156 12.36 16.80 13.06
C CYS A 156 12.35 16.15 11.68
N GLY A 157 12.77 16.90 10.67
CA GLY A 157 12.80 16.44 9.28
C GLY A 157 11.47 16.58 8.53
N ASP A 158 10.42 17.03 9.20
CA ASP A 158 9.14 17.25 8.56
C ASP A 158 9.20 18.50 7.66
N PRO A 159 8.86 18.42 6.37
CA PRO A 159 8.81 19.58 5.49
C PRO A 159 7.88 20.69 6.00
N GLY A 160 6.82 20.33 6.73
CA GLY A 160 5.87 21.21 7.40
C GLY A 160 6.43 21.94 8.62
N ALA A 161 7.52 21.45 9.23
CA ALA A 161 8.18 22.08 10.37
C ALA A 161 9.03 23.31 9.97
N GLY A 162 9.16 23.62 8.67
CA GLY A 162 9.82 24.84 8.19
C GLY A 162 11.36 24.82 8.27
N ASP A 163 11.99 25.89 7.80
CA ASP A 163 13.45 25.99 7.66
C ASP A 163 14.16 26.01 9.03
N CYS A 164 15.22 25.21 9.19
CA CYS A 164 15.99 25.15 10.44
C CYS A 164 16.78 26.42 10.76
N CYS A 165 17.12 27.21 9.76
CA CYS A 165 17.97 28.38 9.87
C CYS A 165 17.17 29.66 10.14
N ILE A 166 15.84 29.57 10.16
CA ILE A 166 14.94 30.70 10.37
C ILE A 166 13.93 30.32 11.45
N ALA A 167 13.62 31.26 12.33
CA ALA A 167 12.51 31.09 13.27
C ALA A 167 11.20 30.91 12.48
N ASN A 168 10.61 29.72 12.55
CA ASN A 168 9.44 29.35 11.76
C ASN A 168 8.14 29.32 12.61
N GLY A 169 8.27 29.28 13.94
CA GLY A 169 7.13 29.33 14.85
C GLY A 169 6.39 28.01 15.05
N THR A 170 6.80 26.94 14.35
CA THR A 170 6.37 25.56 14.61
C THR A 170 7.38 24.85 15.51
N PRO A 171 7.02 23.79 16.23
CA PRO A 171 8.02 22.90 16.82
C PRO A 171 8.84 22.21 15.71
N ALA A 172 10.12 21.95 15.99
CA ALA A 172 11.09 21.32 15.09
C ALA A 172 11.40 22.13 13.79
N CYS A 173 12.12 21.49 12.87
CA CYS A 173 12.41 22.02 11.54
C CYS A 173 12.63 20.89 10.52
N ASN A 174 12.72 21.25 9.24
CA ASN A 174 12.65 20.34 8.09
C ASN A 174 13.95 19.58 7.76
N ASP A 175 15.06 19.82 8.45
CA ASP A 175 16.27 19.01 8.33
C ASP A 175 16.38 18.10 9.55
N PHE A 176 16.18 16.80 9.34
CA PHE A 176 16.18 15.80 10.41
C PHE A 176 17.45 15.84 11.25
N ALA A 177 18.63 15.87 10.60
CA ALA A 177 19.91 15.78 11.30
C ALA A 177 20.23 17.07 12.06
N CYS A 178 19.94 18.22 11.45
CA CYS A 178 20.07 19.52 12.09
C CYS A 178 19.14 19.64 13.30
N CYS A 179 17.87 19.30 13.09
CA CYS A 179 16.83 19.36 14.10
C CYS A 179 17.16 18.44 15.28
N ASP A 180 17.45 17.15 15.04
CA ASP A 180 17.73 16.18 16.10
C ASP A 180 18.89 16.63 17.00
N PHE A 181 19.93 17.23 16.41
CA PHE A 181 21.05 17.76 17.18
C PHE A 181 20.66 18.97 18.03
N VAL A 182 19.93 19.95 17.47
CA VAL A 182 19.44 21.11 18.22
C VAL A 182 18.51 20.66 19.35
N CYS A 183 17.63 19.70 19.11
CA CYS A 183 16.70 19.17 20.08
C CYS A 183 17.39 18.42 21.23
N SER A 184 18.54 17.78 20.95
CA SER A 184 19.37 17.17 21.99
C SER A 184 20.03 18.20 22.93
N ILE A 185 20.22 19.44 22.45
CA ILE A 185 20.75 20.57 23.23
C ILE A 185 19.61 21.28 23.98
N ASP A 186 18.52 21.56 23.26
CA ASP A 186 17.38 22.31 23.74
C ASP A 186 16.05 21.68 23.28
N PRO A 187 15.44 20.82 24.13
CA PRO A 187 14.16 20.18 23.82
C PRO A 187 13.01 21.17 23.59
N PHE A 188 13.13 22.42 24.05
CA PHE A 188 12.12 23.44 23.77
C PHE A 188 11.91 23.66 22.26
N CYS A 189 12.96 23.48 21.46
CA CYS A 189 12.92 23.65 20.01
C CYS A 189 12.06 22.61 19.28
N CYS A 190 11.98 21.36 19.77
CA CYS A 190 11.07 20.33 19.24
C CYS A 190 9.73 20.25 19.96
N ASP A 191 9.66 20.63 21.23
CA ASP A 191 8.46 20.39 22.04
C ASP A 191 7.50 21.58 22.02
N VAL A 192 8.01 22.79 21.76
CA VAL A 192 7.24 24.02 21.89
C VAL A 192 7.29 24.89 20.64
N VAL A 193 8.47 25.36 20.25
CA VAL A 193 8.59 26.30 19.12
C VAL A 193 10.04 26.43 18.65
N TRP A 194 10.21 26.49 17.34
CA TRP A 194 11.45 26.86 16.67
C TRP A 194 11.52 28.38 16.52
N ASP A 195 12.09 29.03 17.54
CA ASP A 195 12.24 30.47 17.62
C ASP A 195 13.63 30.96 17.16
N ALA A 196 13.92 32.25 17.36
CA ALA A 196 15.21 32.84 16.97
C ALA A 196 16.41 32.21 17.72
N THR A 197 16.19 31.67 18.93
CA THR A 197 17.20 30.96 19.70
C THR A 197 17.47 29.60 19.07
N CYS A 198 16.43 28.84 18.70
CA CYS A 198 16.55 27.57 17.99
C CYS A 198 17.28 27.72 16.65
N ALA A 199 16.88 28.71 15.84
CA ALA A 199 17.55 29.02 14.58
C ALA A 199 19.03 29.46 14.78
N SER A 200 19.33 30.21 15.84
CA SER A 200 20.71 30.60 16.16
C SER A 200 21.57 29.41 16.61
N GLN A 201 20.99 28.44 17.31
CA GLN A 201 21.67 27.18 17.66
C GLN A 201 21.92 26.34 16.40
N ALA A 202 20.91 26.20 15.53
CA ALA A 202 21.03 25.54 14.24
C ALA A 202 22.17 26.14 13.40
N ALA A 203 22.30 27.47 13.36
CA ALA A 203 23.38 28.14 12.63
C ALA A 203 24.80 27.82 13.14
N GLN A 204 24.94 27.34 14.37
CA GLN A 204 26.24 26.96 14.93
C GLN A 204 26.59 25.49 14.70
N VAL A 205 25.58 24.64 14.55
CA VAL A 205 25.73 23.18 14.61
C VAL A 205 25.39 22.50 13.29
N CYS A 206 24.61 23.15 12.43
CA CYS A 206 24.14 22.63 11.16
C CYS A 206 24.98 23.17 9.98
N PHE A 207 25.22 22.32 8.99
CA PHE A 207 26.14 22.62 7.88
C PHE A 207 25.58 23.63 6.86
N ASN A 208 24.27 23.88 6.85
CA ASN A 208 23.56 24.56 5.77
C ASN A 208 22.83 25.85 6.17
N CYS A 209 23.18 26.47 7.31
CA CYS A 209 22.66 27.80 7.66
C CYS A 209 23.61 28.91 7.18
N PRO A 210 23.16 29.83 6.29
CA PRO A 210 23.99 30.91 5.76
C PRO A 210 24.29 32.03 6.77
#